data_AF-A0A6C0FA43-F1
#
_entry.id   AF-A0A6C0FA43-F1
#
_cell.length_a   1.000
_cell.length_b   1.000
_cell.length_c   1.000
_cell.angle_alpha   90.00
_cell.angle_beta   90.00
_cell.angle_gamma   90.00
#
_symmetry.space_group_name_H-M   'P 1'
#
loop_
_entity.id
_entity.type
_entity.pdbx_description
1 polymer ?
#
loop_
_entity_poly.entity_id
_entity_poly.type
_entity_poly.pdbx_seq_one_letter_code
_entity_poly.pdbx_strand_id
1 'polypeptide(L)'
;MINKEISYYIYPKKNLSFSKNQEVKERKEIKEIENVKEKEIIQNDFTKVEIEPIRIRKHSISHSEKENKTKKKRNESSNLNKKQMWNIFDNDKDTLNEKKVECVYSTPKENNLCHACNSYLVIMEDGFPTCINEKCGIIYKDILDYSPEWRYYGADDKNTNDPTRCGNPINPLLVQSSFGCKVLCNNHSSYEMKKIKKWLDWQSMPHKEKSLYDEFQFITTMAQNAGVPKIFIDDAIAIHKDISEQKMFRGLNRDGIKAASIYISCRQNGCPRTAHEIAEIFHLDKASATNGCTMAVNILHNIERNEENSNQSKLCITLPSSFIERYCSKLKMNAELTKLSMFIAKKIEKLNLITDNIPHAIAAGIVYFVGNNCNLEITKQDIKNVSGVSEVTINKCFKKLEFKKIDLLPKAIIQKYKCVID
;
A
#
# COMPACT_ATOMS: atom_id res chain seq x y z
N MET A 1 -24.68 30.80 3.48
CA MET A 1 -23.75 31.38 4.46
C MET A 1 -23.40 30.30 5.47
N ILE A 2 -22.10 30.22 5.79
CA ILE A 2 -21.43 29.34 6.76
C ILE A 2 -20.95 27.99 6.18
N ASN A 3 -19.65 28.04 5.85
CA ASN A 3 -18.70 26.97 5.58
C ASN A 3 -18.70 25.85 6.64
N LYS A 4 -18.31 24.62 6.22
CA LYS A 4 -17.23 23.79 6.81
C LYS A 4 -17.20 22.42 6.10
N GLU A 5 -16.12 22.14 5.36
CA GLU A 5 -14.99 21.29 5.82
C GLU A 5 -15.39 19.81 6.00
N ILE A 6 -15.12 19.04 4.95
CA ILE A 6 -15.11 17.58 4.96
C ILE A 6 -13.87 17.16 5.74
N SER A 7 -14.07 16.64 6.95
CA SER A 7 -13.04 15.98 7.74
C SER A 7 -13.08 14.47 7.47
N TYR A 8 -12.01 13.96 6.87
CA TYR A 8 -11.75 12.53 6.79
C TYR A 8 -11.37 12.02 8.20
N TYR A 9 -12.17 11.12 8.76
CA TYR A 9 -11.78 10.40 9.97
C TYR A 9 -10.76 9.31 9.62
N ILE A 10 -9.50 9.67 9.84
CA ILE A 10 -8.35 8.78 9.97
C ILE A 10 -8.47 8.09 11.33
N TYR A 11 -8.47 6.76 11.36
CA TYR A 11 -8.34 5.99 12.60
C TYR A 11 -7.02 6.33 13.30
N PRO A 12 -7.01 6.60 14.63
CA PRO A 12 -5.79 6.86 15.35
C PRO A 12 -4.99 5.56 15.52
N LYS A 13 -3.82 5.48 14.86
CA LYS A 13 -2.77 4.53 15.22
C LYS A 13 -2.33 4.81 16.65
N LYS A 14 -2.67 3.92 17.58
CA LYS A 14 -2.05 3.84 18.90
C LYS A 14 -0.55 3.62 18.70
N ASN A 15 0.25 4.58 19.17
CA ASN A 15 1.68 4.45 19.36
C ASN A 15 1.95 3.36 20.41
N LEU A 16 2.28 2.14 19.97
CA LEU A 16 3.09 1.23 20.78
C LEU A 16 4.55 1.43 20.35
N SER A 17 5.28 2.23 21.13
CA SER A 17 6.74 2.22 21.14
C SER A 17 7.20 0.94 21.85
N PHE A 18 7.25 -0.17 21.11
CA PHE A 18 7.97 -1.38 21.54
C PHE A 18 9.45 -1.20 21.20
N SER A 19 10.29 -1.23 22.23
CA SER A 19 11.73 -1.06 22.13
C SER A 19 12.39 -2.25 21.42
N LYS A 20 12.99 -2.00 20.26
CA LYS A 20 13.83 -2.93 19.47
C LYS A 20 15.03 -3.55 20.23
N ASN A 21 15.26 -3.16 21.48
CA ASN A 21 16.34 -3.69 22.32
C ASN A 21 15.95 -4.93 23.14
N GLN A 22 14.67 -5.31 23.20
CA GLN A 22 14.21 -6.53 23.90
C GLN A 22 14.22 -7.77 22.98
N GLU A 23 13.85 -7.65 21.71
CA GLU A 23 13.88 -8.77 20.74
C GLU A 23 15.29 -9.33 20.48
N VAL A 24 16.34 -8.52 20.65
CA VAL A 24 17.74 -8.96 20.48
C VAL A 24 18.26 -9.71 21.72
N LYS A 25 17.69 -9.47 22.90
CA LYS A 25 18.02 -10.23 24.12
C LYS A 25 17.29 -11.57 24.16
N GLU A 26 16.00 -11.60 23.83
CA GLU A 26 15.20 -12.84 23.80
C GLU A 26 15.69 -13.83 22.71
N ARG A 27 16.13 -13.34 21.54
CA ARG A 27 16.73 -14.20 20.50
C ARG A 27 18.11 -14.78 20.87
N LYS A 28 18.82 -14.19 21.84
CA LYS A 28 20.08 -14.76 22.35
C LYS A 28 19.82 -15.81 23.42
N GLU A 29 18.86 -15.58 24.31
CA GLU A 29 18.46 -16.55 25.34
C GLU A 29 17.83 -17.81 24.74
N ILE A 30 17.03 -17.71 23.67
CA ILE A 30 16.43 -18.88 23.00
C ILE A 30 17.50 -19.75 22.31
N LYS A 31 18.55 -19.14 21.73
CA LYS A 31 19.66 -19.88 21.11
C LYS A 31 20.59 -20.56 22.12
N GLU A 32 20.69 -20.02 23.33
CA GLU A 32 21.43 -20.68 24.43
C GLU A 32 20.64 -21.87 24.99
N ILE A 33 19.31 -21.79 25.06
CA ILE A 33 18.44 -22.89 25.53
C ILE A 33 18.36 -24.06 24.53
N GLU A 34 18.35 -23.78 23.21
CA GLU A 34 18.37 -24.83 22.18
C GLU A 34 19.72 -25.61 22.17
N ASN A 35 20.84 -24.91 22.34
CA ASN A 35 22.17 -25.53 22.42
C ASN A 35 22.40 -26.36 23.70
N VAL A 36 21.66 -26.10 24.78
CA VAL A 36 21.71 -26.91 26.02
C VAL A 36 20.90 -28.19 25.85
N LYS A 37 19.75 -28.15 25.15
CA LYS A 37 18.90 -29.33 24.92
C LYS A 37 19.47 -30.31 23.90
N GLU A 38 20.21 -29.84 22.89
CA GLU A 38 20.88 -30.75 21.93
C GLU A 38 22.09 -31.50 22.55
N LYS A 39 22.67 -30.98 23.64
CA LYS A 39 23.79 -31.64 24.33
C LYS A 39 23.36 -32.69 25.37
N GLU A 40 22.12 -32.63 25.87
CA GLU A 40 21.60 -33.62 26.84
C GLU A 40 21.01 -34.89 26.19
N ILE A 41 20.83 -34.92 24.87
CA ILE A 41 20.23 -36.06 24.16
C ILE A 41 21.30 -37.07 23.67
N ILE A 42 22.59 -36.73 23.74
CA ILE A 42 23.70 -37.59 23.32
C ILE A 42 24.46 -38.13 24.55
N GLN A 43 23.74 -38.76 25.47
CA GLN A 43 24.32 -39.66 26.47
C GLN A 43 23.18 -40.39 27.17
N ASN A 44 22.83 -41.58 26.70
CA ASN A 44 22.64 -42.76 27.57
C ASN A 44 22.33 -44.01 26.74
N ASP A 45 23.10 -45.03 27.10
CA ASP A 45 23.29 -46.30 26.42
C ASP A 45 22.13 -47.31 26.52
N PHE A 46 22.14 -48.18 25.52
CA PHE A 46 21.66 -49.56 25.46
C PHE A 46 21.40 -50.29 26.79
N THR A 47 20.24 -50.97 26.87
CA THR A 47 20.16 -52.37 27.33
C THR A 47 19.04 -53.14 26.62
N LYS A 48 19.39 -54.33 26.12
CA LYS A 48 18.52 -55.35 25.49
C LYS A 48 17.86 -56.22 26.57
N VAL A 49 16.59 -56.60 26.42
CA VAL A 49 16.10 -57.95 26.81
C VAL A 49 14.95 -58.38 25.88
N GLU A 50 15.25 -59.44 25.14
CA GLU A 50 14.51 -60.62 24.64
C GLU A 50 12.98 -60.65 24.42
N ILE A 51 12.67 -61.26 23.27
CA ILE A 51 11.36 -61.66 22.73
C ILE A 51 11.20 -63.17 22.96
N GLU A 52 10.01 -63.67 23.30
CA GLU A 52 9.45 -64.85 22.61
C GLU A 52 7.90 -64.82 22.55
N PRO A 53 7.27 -65.33 21.46
CA PRO A 53 5.84 -65.19 21.15
C PRO A 53 5.06 -66.50 21.41
N ILE A 54 3.71 -66.51 21.40
CA ILE A 54 2.88 -67.68 20.95
C ILE A 54 1.36 -67.39 20.90
N ARG A 55 0.83 -67.61 19.68
CA ARG A 55 -0.44 -68.23 19.21
C ARG A 55 -1.84 -67.82 19.72
N ILE A 56 -2.58 -67.34 18.72
CA ILE A 56 -4.02 -67.43 18.39
C ILE A 56 -4.75 -68.69 18.92
N ARG A 57 -5.96 -68.50 19.47
CA ARG A 57 -7.20 -69.24 19.12
C ARG A 57 -8.48 -68.51 19.56
N LYS A 58 -9.43 -68.41 18.62
CA LYS A 58 -10.80 -67.89 18.78
C LYS A 58 -11.65 -68.86 19.62
N HIS A 59 -12.49 -68.35 20.52
CA HIS A 59 -13.96 -68.41 20.43
C HIS A 59 -14.63 -67.88 21.71
N SER A 60 -15.68 -67.05 21.50
CA SER A 60 -16.91 -66.86 22.30
C SER A 60 -16.82 -66.72 23.83
N ILE A 61 -17.42 -65.66 24.38
CA ILE A 61 -18.58 -65.72 25.32
C ILE A 61 -18.85 -64.33 25.91
N SER A 62 -20.15 -64.11 26.12
CA SER A 62 -20.93 -62.99 26.64
C SER A 62 -20.47 -62.31 27.94
N HIS A 63 -20.82 -61.02 28.02
CA HIS A 63 -21.23 -60.21 29.19
C HIS A 63 -20.55 -60.42 30.56
N SER A 64 -19.95 -59.35 31.09
CA SER A 64 -20.63 -58.48 32.07
C SER A 64 -19.68 -57.39 32.59
N GLU A 65 -19.91 -56.15 32.16
CA GLU A 65 -19.24 -54.98 32.73
C GLU A 65 -19.90 -54.59 34.06
N LYS A 66 -19.11 -54.60 35.13
CA LYS A 66 -19.41 -53.87 36.36
C LYS A 66 -18.43 -52.72 36.48
N GLU A 67 -18.90 -51.51 36.13
CA GLU A 67 -18.26 -50.27 36.56
C GLU A 67 -19.14 -49.56 37.60
N ASN A 68 -18.47 -49.13 38.67
CA ASN A 68 -19.02 -48.58 39.89
C ASN A 68 -19.78 -47.27 39.66
N LYS A 69 -21.10 -47.27 39.80
CA LYS A 69 -21.90 -46.04 39.84
C LYS A 69 -21.95 -45.48 41.26
N THR A 70 -21.45 -44.27 41.44
CA THR A 70 -21.62 -43.47 42.65
C THR A 70 -23.11 -43.19 42.89
N LYS A 71 -23.62 -43.59 44.07
CA LYS A 71 -25.02 -43.37 44.46
C LYS A 71 -25.24 -41.88 44.74
N LYS A 72 -25.86 -41.16 43.79
CA LYS A 72 -26.38 -39.82 44.02
C LYS A 72 -27.59 -39.92 44.95
N LYS A 73 -27.44 -39.52 46.22
CA LYS A 73 -28.56 -39.30 47.14
C LYS A 73 -29.52 -38.29 46.49
N ARG A 74 -30.72 -38.73 46.11
CA ARG A 74 -31.82 -37.81 45.77
C ARG A 74 -32.30 -37.19 47.07
N ASN A 75 -32.03 -35.90 47.27
CA ASN A 75 -32.80 -35.12 48.24
C ASN A 75 -34.25 -35.06 47.71
N GLU A 76 -35.19 -35.59 48.48
CA GLU A 76 -36.64 -35.57 48.15
C GLU A 76 -37.26 -34.16 48.25
N SER A 77 -36.46 -33.13 48.52
CA SER A 77 -36.89 -31.74 48.74
C SER A 77 -36.69 -30.79 47.55
N SER A 78 -36.66 -31.28 46.30
CA SER A 78 -36.73 -30.42 45.10
C SER A 78 -37.70 -30.95 44.04
N ASN A 79 -38.68 -31.77 44.47
CA ASN A 79 -39.95 -31.93 43.77
C ASN A 79 -40.92 -30.77 44.10
N LEU A 80 -40.41 -29.68 44.67
CA LEU A 80 -40.96 -28.34 44.49
C LEU A 80 -40.83 -27.95 43.02
N ASN A 81 -41.74 -28.60 42.28
CA ASN A 81 -42.63 -27.96 41.36
C ASN A 81 -42.01 -27.47 40.06
N LYS A 82 -41.17 -28.29 39.42
CA LYS A 82 -40.91 -28.18 37.97
C LYS A 82 -42.21 -27.97 37.20
N LYS A 83 -43.29 -28.68 37.58
CA LYS A 83 -44.60 -28.54 36.96
C LYS A 83 -45.23 -27.16 37.21
N GLN A 84 -45.12 -26.58 38.40
CA GLN A 84 -45.51 -25.17 38.59
C GLN A 84 -44.57 -24.21 37.85
N MET A 85 -43.26 -24.48 37.76
CA MET A 85 -42.32 -23.62 37.02
C MET A 85 -42.64 -23.63 35.52
N TRP A 86 -43.00 -24.81 34.96
CA TRP A 86 -43.50 -24.93 33.60
C TRP A 86 -44.87 -24.26 33.45
N ASN A 87 -45.79 -24.41 34.42
CA ASN A 87 -47.07 -23.70 34.38
C ASN A 87 -46.93 -22.18 34.54
N ILE A 88 -45.94 -21.69 35.28
CA ILE A 88 -45.60 -20.25 35.36
C ILE A 88 -45.03 -19.80 34.02
N PHE A 89 -44.17 -20.59 33.39
CA PHE A 89 -43.67 -20.30 32.03
C PHE A 89 -44.79 -20.29 30.99
N ASP A 90 -45.72 -21.25 31.04
CA ASP A 90 -46.85 -21.33 30.11
C ASP A 90 -47.86 -20.18 30.37
N ASN A 91 -48.15 -19.84 31.63
CA ASN A 91 -48.96 -18.67 31.97
C ASN A 91 -48.26 -17.35 31.57
N ASP A 92 -46.95 -17.24 31.76
CA ASP A 92 -46.16 -16.07 31.34
C ASP A 92 -46.11 -15.97 29.81
N LYS A 93 -46.08 -17.10 29.10
CA LYS A 93 -46.18 -17.16 27.63
C LYS A 93 -47.52 -16.63 27.13
N ASP A 94 -48.61 -16.89 27.85
CA ASP A 94 -49.94 -16.35 27.51
C ASP A 94 -50.08 -14.84 27.85
N THR A 95 -49.35 -14.33 28.84
CA THR A 95 -49.34 -12.89 29.18
C THR A 95 -48.40 -12.06 28.30
N LEU A 96 -47.34 -12.66 27.75
CA LEU A 96 -46.56 -12.09 26.68
C LEU A 96 -47.39 -12.19 25.41
N ASN A 97 -48.23 -11.19 25.15
CA ASN A 97 -48.84 -10.96 23.84
C ASN A 97 -47.80 -11.34 22.78
N GLU A 98 -48.00 -12.49 22.13
CA GLU A 98 -47.19 -12.96 21.01
C GLU A 98 -47.44 -11.95 19.89
N LYS A 99 -46.79 -10.79 19.95
CA LYS A 99 -46.44 -10.07 18.75
C LYS A 99 -45.54 -11.03 18.03
N LYS A 100 -46.13 -11.87 17.17
CA LYS A 100 -45.44 -12.69 16.19
C LYS A 100 -44.38 -11.78 15.60
N VAL A 101 -43.13 -12.00 15.99
CA VAL A 101 -42.01 -11.29 15.39
C VAL A 101 -41.97 -11.87 13.98
N GLU A 102 -42.66 -11.20 13.07
CA GLU A 102 -42.64 -11.55 11.67
C GLU A 102 -41.25 -11.18 11.17
N CYS A 103 -40.51 -12.20 10.75
CA CYS A 103 -39.31 -11.97 9.93
C CYS A 103 -39.79 -11.42 8.60
N VAL A 104 -39.91 -10.10 8.52
CA VAL A 104 -40.20 -9.42 7.28
C VAL A 104 -38.92 -9.41 6.46
N TYR A 105 -38.85 -10.32 5.49
CA TYR A 105 -37.78 -10.36 4.49
C TYR A 105 -37.93 -9.13 3.60
N SER A 106 -37.20 -8.07 3.90
CA SER A 106 -37.19 -6.84 3.10
C SER A 106 -35.75 -6.40 2.92
N THR A 107 -35.33 -6.28 1.67
CA THR A 107 -34.03 -5.70 1.37
C THR A 107 -34.02 -4.22 1.80
N PRO A 108 -32.92 -3.74 2.40
CA PRO A 108 -32.78 -2.32 2.69
C PRO A 108 -32.82 -1.50 1.39
N LYS A 109 -33.29 -0.24 1.46
CA LYS A 109 -33.26 0.66 0.30
C LYS A 109 -31.82 0.90 -0.13
N GLU A 110 -31.60 1.14 -1.43
CA GLU A 110 -30.28 1.34 -2.06
C GLU A 110 -29.38 2.39 -1.38
N ASN A 111 -29.94 3.29 -0.56
CA ASN A 111 -29.24 4.40 0.09
C ASN A 111 -28.85 4.17 1.56
N ASN A 112 -28.70 2.92 2.03
CA ASN A 112 -28.39 2.60 3.44
C ASN A 112 -29.43 3.15 4.44
N LEU A 113 -30.69 3.24 4.03
CA LEU A 113 -31.80 3.73 4.84
C LEU A 113 -32.75 2.60 5.21
N CYS A 114 -33.24 2.64 6.44
CA CYS A 114 -34.24 1.70 6.94
C CYS A 114 -35.56 1.85 6.16
N HIS A 115 -36.12 0.73 5.71
CA HIS A 115 -37.38 0.68 4.97
C HIS A 115 -38.57 1.24 5.78
N ALA A 116 -38.60 0.99 7.09
CA ALA A 116 -39.74 1.33 7.94
C ALA A 116 -39.73 2.78 8.46
N CYS A 117 -38.55 3.35 8.73
CA CYS A 117 -38.44 4.67 9.36
C CYS A 117 -37.50 5.66 8.65
N ASN A 118 -36.93 5.28 7.50
CA ASN A 118 -35.98 6.11 6.73
C ASN A 118 -34.79 6.65 7.56
N SER A 119 -34.44 6.02 8.68
CA SER A 119 -33.21 6.35 9.40
C SER A 119 -32.00 5.62 8.82
N TYR A 120 -30.80 6.12 9.10
CA TYR A 120 -29.55 5.47 8.70
C TYR A 120 -29.38 4.09 9.33
N LEU A 121 -28.78 3.19 8.55
CA LEU A 121 -28.36 1.87 8.97
C LEU A 121 -26.87 1.87 9.32
N VAL A 122 -26.50 1.17 10.39
CA VAL A 122 -25.11 1.01 10.84
C VAL A 122 -24.81 -0.47 11.01
N ILE A 123 -23.64 -0.91 10.54
CA ILE A 123 -23.17 -2.28 10.72
C ILE A 123 -22.77 -2.46 12.18
N MET A 124 -23.48 -3.33 12.89
CA MET A 124 -23.20 -3.67 14.30
C MET A 124 -22.15 -4.78 14.40
N GLU A 125 -21.78 -5.18 15.61
CA GLU A 125 -20.80 -6.26 15.86
C GLU A 125 -21.19 -7.60 15.21
N ASP A 126 -22.50 -7.84 15.05
CA ASP A 126 -23.04 -9.03 14.36
C ASP A 126 -22.80 -9.02 12.84
N GLY A 127 -22.22 -7.96 12.27
CA GLY A 127 -21.95 -7.80 10.84
C GLY A 127 -23.18 -7.40 10.00
N PHE A 128 -24.35 -7.32 10.62
CA PHE A 128 -25.60 -6.93 9.95
C PHE A 128 -25.91 -5.43 10.13
N PRO A 129 -26.35 -4.73 9.07
CA PRO A 129 -26.80 -3.36 9.21
C PRO A 129 -28.10 -3.29 10.00
N THR A 130 -28.06 -2.49 11.04
CA THR A 130 -29.11 -2.30 12.01
C THR A 130 -29.54 -0.84 12.02
N CYS A 131 -30.85 -0.64 12.15
CA CYS A 131 -31.46 0.68 12.26
C CYS A 131 -31.09 1.36 13.58
N ILE A 132 -30.54 2.59 13.51
CA ILE A 132 -30.16 3.38 14.70
C ILE A 132 -31.39 3.82 15.53
N ASN A 133 -32.54 4.00 14.89
CA ASN A 133 -33.73 4.49 15.57
C ASN A 133 -34.22 3.46 16.61
N GLU A 134 -34.19 3.86 17.89
CA GLU A 134 -34.60 3.06 19.05
C GLU A 134 -36.02 2.50 18.94
N LYS A 135 -36.91 3.21 18.22
CA LYS A 135 -38.31 2.77 18.03
C LYS A 135 -38.47 1.68 16.96
N CYS A 136 -37.52 1.58 16.03
CA CYS A 136 -37.60 0.71 14.88
C CYS A 136 -36.74 -0.54 15.08
N GLY A 137 -35.46 -0.39 15.43
CA GLY A 137 -34.57 -1.49 15.81
C GLY A 137 -34.44 -2.65 14.81
N ILE A 138 -34.83 -2.46 13.54
CA ILE A 138 -34.81 -3.52 12.53
C ILE A 138 -33.36 -3.88 12.18
N ILE A 139 -33.07 -5.18 12.19
CA ILE A 139 -31.80 -5.77 11.76
C ILE A 139 -32.03 -6.45 10.42
N TYR A 140 -31.29 -6.05 9.39
CA TYR A 140 -31.37 -6.66 8.07
C TYR A 140 -30.40 -7.83 7.97
N LYS A 141 -30.94 -9.06 7.96
CA LYS A 141 -30.14 -10.28 7.83
C LYS A 141 -29.98 -10.76 6.38
N ASP A 142 -30.87 -10.31 5.50
CA ASP A 142 -30.95 -10.74 4.10
C ASP A 142 -30.05 -9.89 3.20
N ILE A 143 -28.76 -9.85 3.52
CA ILE A 143 -27.78 -9.13 2.73
C ILE A 143 -26.76 -10.11 2.20
N LEU A 144 -26.52 -9.99 0.90
CA LEU A 144 -25.43 -10.69 0.24
C LEU A 144 -24.15 -9.95 0.57
N ASP A 145 -23.22 -10.64 1.21
CA ASP A 145 -21.84 -10.16 1.33
C ASP A 145 -21.15 -10.36 -0.03
N TYR A 146 -20.76 -9.26 -0.66
CA TYR A 146 -19.97 -9.27 -1.89
C TYR A 146 -18.46 -9.33 -1.61
N SER A 147 -18.06 -9.33 -0.34
CA SER A 147 -16.68 -9.56 0.04
C SER A 147 -16.26 -10.96 -0.40
N PRO A 148 -14.99 -11.15 -0.81
CA PRO A 148 -14.53 -12.49 -1.15
C PRO A 148 -14.62 -13.38 0.08
N GLU A 149 -15.20 -14.58 -0.05
CA GLU A 149 -15.22 -15.59 1.02
C GLU A 149 -13.81 -16.15 1.22
N TRP A 150 -12.89 -15.40 1.83
CA TRP A 150 -11.57 -15.89 2.18
C TRP A 150 -11.71 -16.97 3.25
N ARG A 151 -11.32 -18.21 2.93
CA ARG A 151 -11.23 -19.28 3.93
C ARG A 151 -9.87 -19.21 4.61
N TYR A 152 -9.75 -18.35 5.62
CA TYR A 152 -8.56 -18.29 6.46
C TYR A 152 -8.63 -19.34 7.57
N TYR A 153 -7.92 -20.47 7.42
CA TYR A 153 -7.84 -21.53 8.43
C TYR A 153 -6.82 -21.26 9.54
N GLY A 154 -6.30 -20.03 9.67
CA GLY A 154 -5.31 -19.66 10.69
C GLY A 154 -3.86 -19.73 10.21
N ALA A 155 -2.93 -19.44 11.12
CA ALA A 155 -1.48 -19.40 10.84
C ALA A 155 -0.83 -20.78 10.63
N ASP A 156 -1.54 -21.87 10.98
CA ASP A 156 -1.08 -23.25 10.81
C ASP A 156 -1.44 -23.85 9.44
N ASP A 157 -2.22 -23.13 8.62
CA ASP A 157 -2.53 -23.56 7.27
C ASP A 157 -1.33 -23.34 6.34
N LYS A 158 -0.57 -24.41 6.13
CA LYS A 158 0.60 -24.44 5.24
C LYS A 158 0.22 -24.70 3.78
N ASN A 159 -1.06 -24.74 3.42
CA ASN A 159 -1.44 -24.87 2.03
C ASN A 159 -1.03 -23.62 1.25
N THR A 160 -0.10 -23.78 0.30
CA THR A 160 0.29 -22.74 -0.66
C THR A 160 -0.89 -22.33 -1.57
N ASN A 161 -1.89 -23.19 -1.71
CA ASN A 161 -3.04 -22.97 -2.59
C ASN A 161 -4.28 -22.68 -1.75
N ASP A 162 -4.77 -21.45 -1.86
CA ASP A 162 -6.02 -21.05 -1.23
C ASP A 162 -7.21 -21.79 -1.89
N PRO A 163 -7.99 -22.60 -1.15
CA PRO A 163 -9.15 -23.31 -1.69
C PRO A 163 -10.39 -22.42 -1.81
N THR A 164 -10.23 -21.09 -1.84
CA THR A 164 -11.33 -20.14 -2.03
C THR A 164 -12.13 -20.40 -3.29
N ARG A 165 -13.45 -20.16 -3.20
CA ARG A 165 -14.38 -20.22 -4.32
C ARG A 165 -14.15 -19.07 -5.33
N CYS A 166 -13.54 -17.98 -4.89
CA CYS A 166 -13.23 -16.82 -5.73
C CYS A 166 -12.01 -17.10 -6.60
N GLY A 167 -12.08 -16.72 -7.89
CA GLY A 167 -10.95 -16.80 -8.80
C GLY A 167 -9.85 -15.76 -8.50
N ASN A 168 -8.77 -15.81 -9.26
CA ASN A 168 -7.66 -14.86 -9.13
C ASN A 168 -8.12 -13.41 -9.40
N PRO A 169 -7.51 -12.42 -8.73
CA PRO A 169 -7.80 -11.01 -8.99
C PRO A 169 -7.48 -10.64 -10.45
N ILE A 170 -8.41 -9.93 -11.08
CA ILE A 170 -8.28 -9.45 -12.46
C ILE A 170 -7.49 -8.15 -12.45
N ASN A 171 -6.55 -8.01 -13.39
CA ASN A 171 -5.88 -6.73 -13.59
C ASN A 171 -6.75 -5.82 -14.48
N PRO A 172 -7.30 -4.70 -13.96
CA PRO A 172 -8.14 -3.79 -14.74
C PRO A 172 -7.37 -3.10 -15.89
N LEU A 173 -6.04 -3.08 -15.83
CA LEU A 173 -5.21 -2.52 -16.89
C LEU A 173 -5.10 -3.48 -18.09
N LEU A 174 -5.17 -4.79 -17.85
CA LEU A 174 -4.98 -5.86 -18.83
C LEU A 174 -6.12 -6.87 -18.75
N VAL A 175 -7.31 -6.44 -19.18
CA VAL A 175 -8.56 -7.17 -18.94
C VAL A 175 -8.63 -8.45 -19.77
N GLN A 176 -8.28 -8.42 -21.05
CA GLN A 176 -8.47 -9.57 -21.95
C GLN A 176 -7.53 -10.73 -21.58
N SER A 177 -6.28 -10.41 -21.27
CA SER A 177 -5.29 -11.39 -20.82
C SER A 177 -5.54 -11.92 -19.42
N SER A 178 -6.21 -11.16 -18.55
CA SER A 178 -6.58 -11.61 -17.20
C SER A 178 -7.60 -12.75 -17.21
N PHE A 179 -8.41 -12.88 -18.27
CA PHE A 179 -9.34 -14.01 -18.43
C PHE A 179 -8.67 -15.27 -19.00
N GLY A 180 -7.40 -15.18 -19.40
CA GLY A 180 -6.65 -16.29 -19.97
C GLY A 180 -6.22 -17.31 -18.91
N CYS A 181 -6.38 -18.59 -19.21
CA CYS A 181 -5.77 -19.67 -18.44
C CYS A 181 -4.41 -20.03 -19.02
N LYS A 182 -3.42 -20.32 -18.16
CA LYS A 182 -2.10 -20.80 -18.57
C LYS A 182 -1.88 -22.24 -18.13
N VAL A 183 -1.58 -23.11 -19.08
CA VAL A 183 -1.18 -24.49 -18.80
C VAL A 183 0.29 -24.50 -18.39
N LEU A 184 0.55 -24.80 -17.13
CA LEU A 184 1.90 -25.07 -16.63
C LEU A 184 2.25 -26.53 -16.88
N CYS A 185 3.50 -26.80 -17.25
CA CYS A 185 3.99 -28.16 -17.47
C CYS A 185 5.20 -28.41 -16.58
N ASN A 186 5.18 -29.54 -15.86
CA ASN A 186 6.30 -30.01 -15.06
C ASN A 186 7.35 -30.69 -15.94
N ASN A 187 8.54 -30.97 -15.40
CA ASN A 187 9.63 -31.58 -16.16
C ASN A 187 9.26 -32.96 -16.75
N HIS A 188 8.38 -33.71 -16.07
CA HIS A 188 7.87 -35.03 -16.51
C HIS A 188 6.65 -34.97 -17.44
N SER A 189 6.25 -33.79 -17.94
CA SER A 189 5.08 -33.70 -18.83
C SER A 189 5.36 -34.34 -20.19
N SER A 190 4.34 -34.98 -20.78
CA SER A 190 4.43 -35.55 -22.13
C SER A 190 4.75 -34.48 -23.19
N TYR A 191 5.25 -34.92 -24.34
CA TYR A 191 5.59 -34.03 -25.45
C TYR A 191 4.36 -33.29 -26.00
N GLU A 192 3.22 -33.97 -26.06
CA GLU A 192 1.94 -33.42 -26.49
C GLU A 192 1.49 -32.29 -25.56
N MET A 193 1.65 -32.47 -24.25
CA MET A 193 1.33 -31.43 -23.27
C MET A 193 2.23 -30.20 -23.43
N LYS A 194 3.54 -30.41 -23.67
CA LYS A 194 4.48 -29.31 -23.98
C LYS A 194 4.10 -28.59 -25.27
N LYS A 195 3.62 -29.33 -26.28
CA LYS A 195 3.11 -28.77 -27.53
C LYS A 195 1.88 -27.91 -27.26
N ILE A 196 0.88 -28.42 -26.53
CA ILE A 196 -0.34 -27.67 -26.15
C ILE A 196 0.01 -26.38 -25.41
N LYS A 197 0.90 -26.45 -24.41
CA LYS A 197 1.40 -25.26 -23.70
C LYS A 197 1.97 -24.22 -24.65
N LYS A 198 2.80 -24.62 -25.61
CA LYS A 198 3.41 -23.71 -26.59
C LYS A 198 2.35 -22.97 -27.43
N TRP A 199 1.32 -23.68 -27.90
CA TRP A 199 0.23 -23.06 -28.66
C TRP A 199 -0.61 -22.11 -27.79
N LEU A 200 -0.88 -22.50 -26.55
CA LEU A 200 -1.62 -21.68 -25.60
C LEU A 200 -0.84 -20.42 -25.21
N ASP A 201 0.48 -20.52 -24.97
CA ASP A 201 1.33 -19.38 -24.67
C ASP A 201 1.29 -18.33 -25.80
N TRP A 202 1.21 -18.77 -27.06
CA TRP A 202 1.05 -17.86 -28.21
C TRP A 202 -0.31 -17.17 -28.26
N GLN A 203 -1.38 -17.86 -27.86
CA GLN A 203 -2.74 -17.32 -27.88
C GLN A 203 -3.13 -16.55 -26.60
N SER A 204 -2.40 -16.78 -25.50
CA SER A 204 -2.76 -16.33 -24.15
C SER A 204 -2.90 -14.81 -23.99
N MET A 205 -2.20 -14.03 -24.81
CA MET A 205 -2.18 -12.58 -24.70
C MET A 205 -2.39 -11.91 -26.07
N PRO A 206 -3.46 -11.12 -26.25
CA PRO A 206 -3.67 -10.34 -27.46
C PRO A 206 -2.47 -9.43 -27.75
N HIS A 207 -2.12 -9.24 -29.03
CA HIS A 207 -0.93 -8.49 -29.44
C HIS A 207 -0.88 -7.06 -28.87
N LYS A 208 -2.03 -6.38 -28.79
CA LYS A 208 -2.13 -5.02 -28.22
C LYS A 208 -1.75 -5.00 -26.74
N GLU A 209 -2.35 -5.89 -25.94
CA GLU A 209 -2.05 -6.00 -24.51
C GLU A 209 -0.62 -6.48 -24.27
N LYS A 210 -0.11 -7.41 -25.09
CA LYS A 210 1.27 -7.89 -24.99
C LYS A 210 2.28 -6.76 -25.16
N SER A 211 2.10 -5.93 -26.18
CA SER A 211 2.96 -4.75 -26.39
C SER A 211 2.89 -3.79 -25.20
N LEU A 212 1.70 -3.58 -24.64
CA LEU A 212 1.51 -2.71 -23.47
C LEU A 212 2.18 -3.30 -22.21
N TYR A 213 2.07 -4.62 -22.01
CA TYR A 213 2.72 -5.32 -20.90
C TYR A 213 4.24 -5.25 -20.99
N ASP A 214 4.81 -5.41 -22.18
CA ASP A 214 6.26 -5.26 -22.39
C ASP A 214 6.72 -3.83 -22.03
N GLU A 215 5.89 -2.82 -22.30
CA GLU A 215 6.13 -1.43 -21.89
C GLU A 215 6.04 -1.25 -20.37
N PHE A 216 5.05 -1.85 -19.72
CA PHE A 216 4.90 -1.83 -18.26
C PHE A 216 6.11 -2.47 -17.56
N GLN A 217 6.59 -3.61 -18.07
CA GLN A 217 7.78 -4.27 -17.55
C GLN A 217 9.03 -3.41 -17.72
N PHE A 218 9.17 -2.74 -18.87
CA PHE A 218 10.27 -1.80 -19.10
C PHE A 218 10.23 -0.62 -18.13
N ILE A 219 9.08 0.04 -17.98
CA ILE A 219 8.88 1.16 -17.04
C ILE A 219 9.20 0.71 -15.61
N THR A 220 8.68 -0.45 -15.20
CA THR A 220 8.88 -1.00 -13.86
C THR A 220 10.36 -1.27 -13.57
N THR A 221 11.07 -1.92 -14.50
CA THR A 221 12.47 -2.28 -14.33
C THR A 221 13.36 -1.03 -14.20
N MET A 222 13.17 -0.06 -15.10
CA MET A 222 13.97 1.18 -15.10
C MET A 222 13.69 2.02 -13.84
N ALA A 223 12.42 2.12 -13.42
CA ALA A 223 12.03 2.88 -12.24
C ALA A 223 12.52 2.23 -10.93
N GLN A 224 12.45 0.89 -10.83
CA GLN A 224 12.97 0.15 -9.68
C GLN A 224 14.49 0.31 -9.54
N ASN A 225 15.24 0.22 -10.64
CA ASN A 225 16.69 0.43 -10.65
C ASN A 225 17.08 1.84 -10.17
N ALA A 226 16.22 2.85 -10.45
CA ALA A 226 16.41 4.22 -9.99
C ALA A 226 15.93 4.47 -8.53
N GLY A 227 15.39 3.45 -7.85
CA GLY A 227 14.87 3.58 -6.48
C GLY A 227 13.54 4.33 -6.38
N VAL A 228 12.73 4.34 -7.45
CA VAL A 228 11.39 4.94 -7.42
C VAL A 228 10.45 4.02 -6.62
N PRO A 229 9.59 4.57 -5.73
CA PRO A 229 8.71 3.75 -4.90
C PRO A 229 7.62 3.08 -5.74
N LYS A 230 7.17 1.89 -5.34
CA LYS A 230 6.17 1.11 -6.09
C LYS A 230 4.88 1.88 -6.38
N ILE A 231 4.38 2.68 -5.43
CA ILE A 231 3.18 3.51 -5.62
C ILE A 231 3.29 4.42 -6.86
N PHE A 232 4.46 5.03 -7.08
CA PHE A 232 4.70 5.87 -8.26
C PHE A 232 4.76 5.06 -9.55
N ILE A 233 5.27 3.83 -9.48
CA ILE A 233 5.37 2.93 -10.63
C ILE A 233 3.97 2.47 -11.04
N ASP A 234 3.16 2.05 -10.09
CA ASP A 234 1.78 1.59 -10.34
C ASP A 234 0.93 2.73 -10.94
N ASP A 235 1.06 3.95 -10.40
CA ASP A 235 0.42 5.15 -10.97
C ASP A 235 0.91 5.45 -12.39
N ALA A 236 2.22 5.33 -12.63
CA ALA A 236 2.79 5.57 -13.96
C ALA A 236 2.30 4.55 -15.00
N ILE A 237 2.08 3.30 -14.61
CA ILE A 237 1.54 2.25 -15.49
C ILE A 237 0.09 2.60 -15.89
N ALA A 238 -0.73 3.07 -14.95
CA ALA A 238 -2.09 3.53 -15.24
C ALA A 238 -2.08 4.72 -16.22
N ILE A 239 -1.30 5.76 -15.93
CA ILE A 239 -1.16 6.94 -16.79
C ILE A 239 -0.65 6.56 -18.19
N HIS A 240 0.29 5.61 -18.28
CA HIS A 240 0.82 5.15 -19.55
C HIS A 240 -0.23 4.46 -20.41
N LYS A 241 -1.12 3.67 -19.80
CA LYS A 241 -2.24 3.04 -20.49
C LYS A 241 -3.14 4.12 -21.12
N ASP A 242 -3.54 5.11 -20.33
CA ASP A 242 -4.43 6.18 -20.77
C ASP A 242 -3.81 6.97 -21.94
N ILE A 243 -2.51 7.31 -21.84
CA ILE A 243 -1.78 8.01 -22.90
C ILE A 243 -1.68 7.16 -24.18
N SER A 244 -1.42 5.86 -24.04
CA SER A 244 -1.26 4.92 -25.17
C SER A 244 -2.58 4.71 -25.93
N GLU A 245 -3.71 4.77 -25.24
CA GLU A 245 -5.04 4.65 -25.85
C GLU A 245 -5.42 5.86 -26.71
N GLN A 246 -4.98 7.07 -26.33
CA GLN A 246 -5.27 8.29 -27.09
C GLN A 246 -4.47 8.41 -28.38
N LYS A 247 -3.19 8.00 -28.37
CA LYS A 247 -2.31 8.18 -29.53
C LYS A 247 -1.26 7.10 -29.61
N MET A 248 -1.05 6.58 -30.83
CA MET A 248 0.05 5.67 -31.12
C MET A 248 1.35 6.45 -31.36
N PHE A 249 2.42 6.08 -30.67
CA PHE A 249 3.76 6.66 -30.82
C PHE A 249 4.70 5.71 -31.57
N ARG A 250 5.68 6.29 -32.27
CA ARG A 250 6.67 5.53 -33.06
C ARG A 250 8.09 6.00 -32.75
N GLY A 251 9.04 5.08 -32.79
CA GLY A 251 10.48 5.34 -32.63
C GLY A 251 10.82 5.95 -31.26
N LEU A 252 11.76 6.91 -31.25
CA LEU A 252 12.25 7.61 -30.05
C LEU A 252 11.13 8.25 -29.21
N ASN A 253 10.03 8.67 -29.85
CA ASN A 253 8.89 9.24 -29.13
C ASN A 253 8.19 8.19 -28.25
N ARG A 254 8.24 6.90 -28.63
CA ARG A 254 7.68 5.82 -27.81
C ARG A 254 8.45 5.69 -26.50
N ASP A 255 9.77 5.67 -26.55
CA ASP A 255 10.60 5.58 -25.33
C ASP A 255 10.51 6.86 -24.50
N GLY A 256 10.41 8.03 -25.15
CA GLY A 256 10.14 9.30 -24.50
C GLY A 256 8.81 9.30 -23.72
N ILE A 257 7.75 8.68 -24.25
CA ILE A 257 6.46 8.55 -23.56
C ILE A 257 6.55 7.59 -22.37
N LYS A 258 7.21 6.44 -22.50
CA LYS A 258 7.44 5.54 -21.35
C LYS A 258 8.12 6.26 -20.18
N ALA A 259 9.13 7.07 -20.50
CA ALA A 259 9.83 7.88 -19.52
C ALA A 259 8.94 9.00 -18.94
N ALA A 260 8.10 9.61 -19.80
CA ALA A 260 7.17 10.65 -19.41
C ALA A 260 6.06 10.17 -18.45
N SER A 261 5.66 8.90 -18.50
CA SER A 261 4.68 8.33 -17.58
C SER A 261 5.16 8.39 -16.12
N ILE A 262 6.44 8.10 -15.88
CA ILE A 262 7.06 8.27 -14.55
C ILE A 262 7.15 9.75 -14.18
N TYR A 263 7.48 10.62 -15.13
CA TYR A 263 7.53 12.07 -14.90
C TYR A 263 6.19 12.63 -14.41
N ILE A 264 5.07 12.21 -15.01
CA ILE A 264 3.73 12.66 -14.62
C ILE A 264 3.36 12.09 -13.25
N SER A 265 3.55 10.79 -13.02
CA SER A 265 3.29 10.15 -11.72
C SER A 265 4.06 10.82 -10.58
N CYS A 266 5.35 11.14 -10.80
CA CYS A 266 6.17 11.87 -9.83
C CYS A 266 5.60 13.26 -9.50
N ARG A 267 5.02 13.94 -10.50
CA ARG A 267 4.41 15.26 -10.32
C ARG A 267 3.07 15.18 -9.59
N GLN A 268 2.23 14.20 -9.90
CA GLN A 268 0.94 14.01 -9.22
C GLN A 268 1.12 13.66 -7.74
N ASN A 269 2.15 12.87 -7.41
CA ASN A 269 2.49 12.48 -6.04
C ASN A 269 3.33 13.53 -5.27
N GLY A 270 3.44 14.77 -5.77
CA GLY A 270 4.12 15.87 -5.06
C GLY A 270 5.66 15.78 -4.98
N CYS A 271 6.28 14.85 -5.70
CA CYS A 271 7.73 14.65 -5.76
C CYS A 271 8.27 14.88 -7.18
N PRO A 272 8.19 16.11 -7.73
CA PRO A 272 8.54 16.38 -9.12
C PRO A 272 9.99 16.00 -9.44
N ARG A 273 10.18 15.41 -10.62
CA ARG A 273 11.47 15.09 -11.23
C ARG A 273 11.67 16.00 -12.44
N THR A 274 12.90 16.39 -12.73
CA THR A 274 13.18 17.15 -13.96
C THR A 274 13.23 16.20 -15.16
N ALA A 275 12.96 16.71 -16.37
CA ALA A 275 13.10 15.91 -17.58
C ALA A 275 14.54 15.37 -17.77
N HIS A 276 15.54 16.06 -17.21
CA HIS A 276 16.93 15.62 -17.20
C HIS A 276 17.16 14.38 -16.33
N GLU A 277 16.61 14.39 -15.10
CA GLU A 277 16.67 13.22 -14.22
C GLU A 277 15.98 12.01 -14.86
N ILE A 278 14.86 12.25 -15.55
CA ILE A 278 14.13 11.19 -16.26
C ILE A 278 14.93 10.66 -17.45
N ALA A 279 15.61 11.53 -18.19
CA ALA A 279 16.51 11.12 -19.28
C ALA A 279 17.65 10.24 -18.77
N GLU A 280 18.23 10.57 -17.62
CA GLU A 280 19.28 9.77 -16.97
C GLU A 280 18.76 8.40 -16.54
N ILE A 281 17.57 8.34 -15.93
CA ILE A 281 16.94 7.09 -15.49
C ILE A 281 16.70 6.15 -16.67
N PHE A 282 16.15 6.65 -17.77
CA PHE A 282 15.78 5.84 -18.93
C PHE A 282 16.87 5.70 -19.99
N HIS A 283 18.05 6.29 -19.76
CA HIS A 283 19.16 6.34 -20.73
C HIS A 283 18.74 6.88 -22.10
N LEU A 284 18.03 8.01 -22.10
CA LEU A 284 17.54 8.69 -23.29
C LEU A 284 18.26 10.02 -23.52
N ASP A 285 18.20 10.51 -24.76
CA ASP A 285 18.65 11.86 -25.08
C ASP A 285 17.81 12.91 -24.34
N LYS A 286 18.48 13.96 -23.85
CA LYS A 286 17.84 15.05 -23.09
C LYS A 286 16.70 15.72 -23.87
N ALA A 287 16.87 15.84 -25.20
CA ALA A 287 15.86 16.42 -26.08
C ALA A 287 14.65 15.51 -26.25
N SER A 288 14.84 14.20 -26.44
CA SER A 288 13.73 13.25 -26.61
C SER A 288 12.92 13.10 -25.33
N ALA A 289 13.57 13.07 -24.16
CA ALA A 289 12.90 13.05 -22.87
C ALA A 289 12.05 14.33 -22.63
N THR A 290 12.59 15.51 -22.97
CA THR A 290 11.87 16.79 -22.81
C THR A 290 10.66 16.86 -23.74
N ASN A 291 10.82 16.47 -25.00
CA ASN A 291 9.74 16.40 -25.97
C ASN A 291 8.67 15.40 -25.54
N GLY A 292 9.07 14.21 -25.07
CA GLY A 292 8.17 13.19 -24.53
C GLY A 292 7.36 13.69 -23.34
N CYS A 293 8.01 14.33 -22.35
CA CYS A 293 7.34 14.90 -21.18
C CYS A 293 6.33 15.99 -21.57
N THR A 294 6.71 16.87 -22.50
CA THR A 294 5.82 17.95 -22.96
C THR A 294 4.62 17.38 -23.71
N MET A 295 4.85 16.39 -24.57
CA MET A 295 3.81 15.71 -25.32
C MET A 295 2.84 14.97 -24.40
N ALA A 296 3.35 14.23 -23.42
CA ALA A 296 2.55 13.50 -22.45
C ALA A 296 1.67 14.44 -21.62
N VAL A 297 2.20 15.57 -21.15
CA VAL A 297 1.42 16.60 -20.44
C VAL A 297 0.31 17.18 -21.32
N ASN A 298 0.60 17.45 -22.59
CA ASN A 298 -0.41 17.95 -23.53
C ASN A 298 -1.53 16.92 -23.78
N ILE A 299 -1.18 15.63 -23.85
CA ILE A 299 -2.15 14.55 -24.02
C ILE A 299 -3.00 14.41 -22.76
N LEU A 300 -2.40 14.44 -21.57
CA LEU A 300 -3.12 14.38 -20.31
C LEU A 300 -4.16 15.53 -20.20
N HIS A 301 -3.75 16.76 -20.52
CA HIS A 301 -4.69 17.89 -20.58
C HIS A 301 -5.79 17.72 -21.64
N ASN A 302 -5.55 16.99 -22.73
CA ASN A 302 -6.59 16.69 -23.72
C ASN A 302 -7.58 15.64 -23.21
N ILE A 303 -7.12 14.64 -22.46
CA ILE A 303 -7.98 13.65 -21.80
C ILE A 303 -8.88 14.35 -20.79
N GLU A 304 -8.29 15.18 -19.92
CA GLU A 304 -9.01 15.93 -18.87
C GLU A 304 -10.07 16.89 -19.43
N ARG A 305 -9.86 17.45 -20.63
CA ARG A 305 -10.86 18.31 -21.28
C ARG A 305 -12.15 17.59 -21.66
N ASN A 306 -12.11 16.27 -21.79
CA ASN A 306 -13.28 15.45 -22.10
C ASN A 306 -14.01 14.97 -20.84
N GLU A 307 -13.43 15.17 -19.65
CA GLU A 307 -13.99 14.76 -18.36
C GLU A 307 -14.56 15.96 -17.58
N GLU A 308 -15.43 15.71 -16.61
CA GLU A 308 -16.01 16.76 -15.76
C GLU A 308 -14.94 17.47 -14.91
N ASN A 309 -15.07 18.79 -14.74
CA ASN A 309 -14.10 19.66 -14.03
C ASN A 309 -13.72 19.20 -12.61
N SER A 310 -14.48 18.30 -11.97
CA SER A 310 -14.18 17.78 -10.62
C SER A 310 -13.03 16.77 -10.59
N ASN A 311 -12.77 16.06 -11.70
CA ASN A 311 -11.79 14.97 -11.76
C ASN A 311 -10.46 15.39 -12.40
N GLN A 312 -10.30 16.68 -12.71
CA GLN A 312 -9.09 17.16 -13.35
C GLN A 312 -7.86 16.92 -12.43
N SER A 313 -6.92 16.11 -12.91
CA SER A 313 -5.65 15.88 -12.23
C SER A 313 -4.86 17.18 -12.14
N LYS A 314 -4.93 17.85 -11.00
CA LYS A 314 -4.13 19.05 -10.71
C LYS A 314 -2.67 18.65 -10.67
N LEU A 315 -1.97 18.77 -11.81
CA LEU A 315 -0.52 18.63 -11.85
C LEU A 315 0.08 19.60 -10.83
N CYS A 316 0.79 19.06 -9.83
CA CYS A 316 1.38 19.91 -8.80
C CYS A 316 2.29 20.97 -9.42
N ILE A 317 2.19 22.19 -8.90
CA ILE A 317 3.08 23.29 -9.24
C ILE A 317 4.48 22.88 -8.77
N THR A 318 5.47 23.01 -9.64
CA THR A 318 6.85 22.69 -9.32
C THR A 318 7.43 23.79 -8.42
N LEU A 319 7.66 23.45 -7.16
CA LEU A 319 8.22 24.37 -6.17
C LEU A 319 9.73 24.17 -6.03
N PRO A 320 10.53 25.23 -5.84
CA PRO A 320 11.95 25.12 -5.51
C PRO A 320 12.20 24.22 -4.29
N SER A 321 11.32 24.27 -3.28
CA SER A 321 11.44 23.45 -2.07
C SER A 321 11.56 21.95 -2.33
N SER A 322 10.88 21.44 -3.38
CA SER A 322 10.81 20.00 -3.71
C SER A 322 12.13 19.43 -4.24
N PHE A 323 13.05 20.27 -4.72
CA PHE A 323 14.34 19.83 -5.28
C PHE A 323 15.50 19.89 -4.29
N ILE A 324 15.38 20.73 -3.25
CA ILE A 324 16.50 21.06 -2.33
C ILE A 324 16.99 19.84 -1.56
N GLU A 325 16.10 19.05 -0.96
CA GLU A 325 16.50 17.90 -0.16
C GLU A 325 17.34 16.91 -0.97
N ARG A 326 16.95 16.71 -2.22
CA ARG A 326 17.61 15.80 -3.15
C ARG A 326 18.99 16.31 -3.57
N TYR A 327 19.10 17.60 -3.89
CA TYR A 327 20.40 18.21 -4.24
C TYR A 327 21.35 18.21 -3.04
N CYS A 328 20.88 18.61 -1.86
CA CYS A 328 21.65 18.59 -0.63
C CYS A 328 22.10 17.16 -0.26
N SER A 329 21.25 16.15 -0.46
CA SER A 329 21.60 14.74 -0.20
C SER A 329 22.70 14.24 -1.14
N LYS A 330 22.61 14.55 -2.44
CA LYS A 330 23.65 14.20 -3.43
C LYS A 330 24.98 14.93 -3.15
N LEU A 331 24.93 16.16 -2.64
CA LEU A 331 26.10 16.96 -2.25
C LEU A 331 26.60 16.65 -0.83
N LYS A 332 26.00 15.70 -0.11
CA LYS A 332 26.36 15.31 1.27
C LYS A 332 26.36 16.48 2.27
N MET A 333 25.42 17.42 2.12
CA MET A 333 25.26 18.54 3.05
C MET A 333 24.68 18.11 4.39
N ASN A 334 25.05 18.80 5.47
CA ASN A 334 24.49 18.56 6.80
C ASN A 334 22.97 18.84 6.84
N ALA A 335 22.21 18.05 7.59
CA ALA A 335 20.76 18.17 7.73
C ALA A 335 20.31 19.55 8.22
N GLU A 336 21.10 20.20 9.08
CA GLU A 336 20.84 21.58 9.52
C GLU A 336 20.87 22.58 8.35
N LEU A 337 21.85 22.45 7.46
CA LEU A 337 22.01 23.32 6.28
C LEU A 337 20.97 23.00 5.20
N THR A 338 20.54 21.75 5.10
CA THR A 338 19.41 21.36 4.26
C THR A 338 18.11 22.03 4.72
N LYS A 339 17.85 22.04 6.04
CA LYS A 339 16.69 22.75 6.62
C LYS A 339 16.79 24.27 6.40
N LEU A 340 17.98 24.85 6.50
CA LEU A 340 18.21 26.25 6.16
C LEU A 340 17.88 26.55 4.70
N SER A 341 18.39 25.74 3.76
CA SER A 341 18.08 25.89 2.33
C SER A 341 16.57 25.81 2.07
N MET A 342 15.88 24.88 2.73
CA MET A 342 14.43 24.76 2.62
C MET A 342 13.68 25.95 3.22
N PHE A 343 14.16 26.50 4.34
CA PHE A 343 13.61 27.71 4.93
C PHE A 343 13.75 28.91 4.00
N ILE A 344 14.92 29.07 3.38
CA ILE A 344 15.20 30.13 2.41
C ILE A 344 14.28 29.99 1.20
N ALA A 345 14.08 28.77 0.68
CA ALA A 345 13.17 28.51 -0.43
C ALA A 345 11.72 28.93 -0.13
N LYS A 346 11.19 28.51 1.02
CA LYS A 346 9.84 28.90 1.46
C LYS A 346 9.70 30.42 1.63
N LYS A 347 10.77 31.09 2.09
CA LYS A 347 10.80 32.55 2.23
C LYS A 347 10.82 33.25 0.86
N ILE A 348 11.60 32.74 -0.09
CA ILE A 348 11.64 33.23 -1.47
C ILE A 348 10.27 33.08 -2.13
N GLU A 349 9.63 31.92 -1.96
CA GLU A 349 8.27 31.66 -2.46
C GLU A 349 7.25 32.63 -1.84
N LYS A 350 7.27 32.82 -0.51
CA LYS A 350 6.34 33.73 0.17
C LYS A 350 6.53 35.20 -0.23
N LEU A 351 7.76 35.62 -0.48
CA LEU A 351 8.10 36.98 -0.89
C LEU A 351 8.04 37.17 -2.42
N ASN A 352 7.71 36.13 -3.18
CA ASN A 352 7.76 36.09 -4.65
C ASN A 352 9.08 36.65 -5.21
N LEU A 353 10.19 36.29 -4.57
CA LEU A 353 11.52 36.70 -5.02
C LEU A 353 11.97 35.81 -6.19
N ILE A 354 12.57 36.41 -7.22
CA ILE A 354 13.15 35.70 -8.37
C ILE A 354 12.10 34.92 -9.20
N THR A 355 11.12 35.62 -9.76
CA THR A 355 10.08 35.05 -10.65
C THR A 355 10.58 34.66 -12.04
N ASP A 356 11.70 35.20 -12.50
CA ASP A 356 12.16 35.05 -13.89
C ASP A 356 12.79 33.68 -14.19
N ASN A 357 13.11 32.90 -13.15
CA ASN A 357 13.88 31.67 -13.27
C ASN A 357 13.02 30.44 -12.97
N ILE A 358 13.34 29.33 -13.64
CA ILE A 358 12.65 28.05 -13.45
C ILE A 358 12.96 27.50 -12.03
N PRO A 359 11.98 26.94 -11.30
CA PRO A 359 12.12 26.45 -9.91
C PRO A 359 13.37 25.62 -9.59
N HIS A 360 13.76 24.71 -10.50
CA HIS A 360 14.96 23.87 -10.33
C HIS A 360 16.28 24.69 -10.27
N ALA A 361 16.35 25.82 -10.98
CA ALA A 361 17.52 26.68 -11.05
C ALA A 361 17.59 27.58 -9.81
N ILE A 362 16.43 28.01 -9.31
CA ILE A 362 16.31 28.70 -8.03
C ILE A 362 16.81 27.79 -6.90
N ALA A 363 16.38 26.51 -6.87
CA ALA A 363 16.85 25.53 -5.89
C ALA A 363 18.37 25.35 -5.93
N ALA A 364 18.97 25.18 -7.12
CA ALA A 364 20.41 25.09 -7.28
C ALA A 364 21.14 26.37 -6.80
N GLY A 365 20.58 27.55 -7.07
CA GLY A 365 21.09 28.83 -6.58
C GLY A 365 21.04 28.97 -5.06
N ILE A 366 19.97 28.51 -4.42
CA ILE A 366 19.83 28.51 -2.95
C ILE A 366 20.87 27.60 -2.30
N VAL A 367 21.07 26.40 -2.85
CA VAL A 367 22.07 25.45 -2.36
C VAL A 367 23.48 26.03 -2.47
N TYR A 368 23.81 26.67 -3.60
CA TYR A 368 25.09 27.38 -3.75
C TYR A 368 25.23 28.55 -2.77
N PHE A 369 24.16 29.33 -2.58
CA PHE A 369 24.14 30.45 -1.64
C PHE A 369 24.42 30.01 -0.20
N VAL A 370 23.78 28.92 0.26
CA VAL A 370 24.04 28.35 1.58
C VAL A 370 25.45 27.78 1.66
N GLY A 371 25.90 27.07 0.63
CA GLY A 371 27.26 26.52 0.55
C GLY A 371 28.33 27.58 0.71
N ASN A 372 28.26 28.65 -0.08
CA ASN A 372 29.22 29.75 -0.06
C ASN A 372 29.20 30.52 1.28
N ASN A 373 28.02 30.80 1.83
CA ASN A 373 27.91 31.57 3.07
C ASN A 373 28.27 30.77 4.33
N CYS A 374 28.13 29.45 4.32
CA CYS A 374 28.45 28.59 5.47
C CYS A 374 29.85 27.98 5.37
N ASN A 375 30.72 28.51 4.50
CA ASN A 375 32.08 28.03 4.25
C ASN A 375 32.15 26.53 3.90
N LEU A 376 31.19 26.03 3.13
CA LEU A 376 31.26 24.68 2.56
C LEU A 376 32.06 24.72 1.26
N GLU A 377 32.93 23.73 1.07
CA GLU A 377 33.74 23.54 -0.15
C GLU A 377 32.89 22.97 -1.32
N ILE A 378 31.78 23.63 -1.65
CA ILE A 378 30.91 23.23 -2.77
C ILE A 378 31.17 24.15 -3.95
N THR A 379 31.67 23.59 -5.04
CA THR A 379 31.91 24.36 -6.26
C THR A 379 30.65 24.48 -7.11
N LYS A 380 30.61 25.47 -8.01
CA LYS A 380 29.51 25.61 -8.99
C LYS A 380 29.44 24.40 -9.94
N GLN A 381 30.57 23.76 -10.19
CA GLN A 381 30.66 22.55 -11.03
C GLN A 381 30.00 21.36 -10.35
N ASP A 382 30.19 21.18 -9.04
CA ASP A 382 29.55 20.09 -8.28
C ASP A 382 28.02 20.22 -8.32
N ILE A 383 27.51 21.44 -8.15
CA ILE A 383 26.07 21.70 -8.21
C ILE A 383 25.52 21.49 -9.62
N LYS A 384 26.26 21.88 -10.66
CA LYS A 384 25.90 21.61 -12.06
C LYS A 384 25.79 20.11 -12.32
N ASN A 385 26.74 19.31 -11.83
CA ASN A 385 26.72 17.87 -12.00
C ASN A 385 25.51 17.21 -11.30
N VAL A 386 25.08 17.76 -10.15
CA VAL A 386 23.95 17.25 -9.38
C VAL A 386 22.58 17.70 -9.92
N SER A 387 22.48 18.96 -10.34
CA SER A 387 21.21 19.60 -10.72
C SER A 387 20.94 19.63 -12.23
N GLY A 388 21.99 19.51 -13.07
CA GLY A 388 21.92 19.68 -14.51
C GLY A 388 21.79 21.15 -14.98
N VAL A 389 21.86 22.11 -14.06
CA VAL A 389 21.71 23.55 -14.33
C VAL A 389 23.08 24.16 -14.69
N SER A 390 23.10 25.12 -15.63
CA SER A 390 24.35 25.75 -16.06
C SER A 390 24.95 26.66 -14.99
N GLU A 391 26.28 26.73 -14.92
CA GLU A 391 26.99 27.58 -13.94
C GLU A 391 26.59 29.06 -14.05
N VAL A 392 26.33 29.55 -15.27
CA VAL A 392 25.89 30.93 -15.51
C VAL A 392 24.52 31.20 -14.88
N THR A 393 23.59 30.24 -14.95
CA THR A 393 22.25 30.40 -14.34
C THR A 393 22.30 30.26 -12.82
N ILE A 394 23.14 29.37 -12.28
CA ILE A 394 23.42 29.30 -10.84
C ILE A 394 23.97 30.64 -10.35
N ASN A 395 24.93 31.23 -11.07
CA ASN A 395 25.53 32.52 -10.72
C ASN A 395 24.52 33.67 -10.76
N LYS A 396 23.61 33.68 -11.75
CA LYS A 396 22.53 34.68 -11.83
C LYS A 396 21.59 34.59 -10.62
N CYS A 397 21.19 33.37 -10.23
CA CYS A 397 20.33 33.17 -9.05
C CYS A 397 21.05 33.56 -7.77
N PHE A 398 22.33 33.17 -7.63
CA PHE A 398 23.17 33.51 -6.49
C PHE A 398 23.28 35.03 -6.27
N LYS A 399 23.63 35.80 -7.31
CA LYS A 399 23.74 37.26 -7.21
C LYS A 399 22.43 37.91 -6.74
N LYS A 400 21.28 37.43 -7.23
CA LYS A 400 19.96 37.93 -6.79
C LYS A 400 19.71 37.65 -5.30
N LEU A 401 20.17 36.51 -4.77
CA LEU A 401 20.04 36.15 -3.35
C LEU A 401 21.01 36.94 -2.47
N GLU A 402 22.21 37.22 -2.98
CA GLU A 402 23.25 37.97 -2.28
C GLU A 402 22.80 39.38 -1.90
N PHE A 403 22.08 40.08 -2.79
CA PHE A 403 21.50 41.41 -2.49
C PHE A 403 20.52 41.43 -1.31
N LYS A 404 19.95 40.28 -0.93
CA LYS A 404 18.96 40.14 0.15
C LYS A 404 19.45 39.24 1.28
N LYS A 405 20.77 39.06 1.39
CA LYS A 405 21.41 38.15 2.34
C LYS A 405 21.01 38.37 3.80
N ILE A 406 20.93 39.64 4.23
CA ILE A 406 20.60 40.03 5.60
C ILE A 406 19.19 39.54 6.00
N ASP A 407 18.24 39.59 5.07
CA ASP A 407 16.88 39.14 5.34
C ASP A 407 16.78 37.62 5.34
N LEU A 408 17.54 36.91 4.49
CA LEU A 408 17.37 35.47 4.27
C LEU A 408 18.03 34.59 5.35
N LEU A 409 19.12 35.05 5.98
CA LEU A 409 19.89 34.26 6.93
C LEU A 409 19.48 34.51 8.40
N PRO A 410 19.12 33.47 9.17
CA PRO A 410 18.87 33.59 10.60
C PRO A 410 20.16 33.92 11.39
N LYS A 411 20.07 34.83 12.36
CA LYS A 411 21.20 35.26 13.22
C LYS A 411 21.94 34.11 13.91
N ALA A 412 21.21 33.06 14.33
CA ALA A 412 21.80 31.89 15.01
C ALA A 412 22.77 31.11 14.10
N ILE A 413 22.48 31.01 12.81
CA ILE A 413 23.30 30.27 11.84
C ILE A 413 24.55 31.06 11.49
N ILE A 414 24.40 32.37 11.35
CA ILE A 414 25.50 33.31 11.11
C ILE A 414 26.57 33.15 12.19
N GLN A 415 26.15 33.12 13.46
CA GLN A 415 27.05 32.94 14.60
C GLN A 415 27.72 31.56 14.60
N LYS A 416 26.96 30.49 14.32
CA LYS A 416 27.46 29.11 14.37
C LYS A 416 28.47 28.79 13.26
N TYR A 417 28.22 29.27 12.05
CA TYR A 417 29.03 28.96 10.87
C TYR A 417 30.02 30.06 10.49
N LYS A 418 30.11 31.14 11.28
CA LYS A 418 30.92 32.33 10.98
C LYS A 418 30.70 32.79 9.53
N CYS A 419 29.44 32.93 9.16
CA CYS A 419 29.08 33.34 7.81
C CYS A 419 29.68 34.71 7.52
N VAL A 420 30.33 34.86 6.36
CA VAL A 420 30.82 36.17 5.89
C VAL A 420 29.61 37.07 5.74
N ILE A 421 29.54 38.21 6.44
CA ILE A 421 28.56 39.26 6.18
C ILE A 421 29.39 40.48 5.84
N ASP A 422 29.43 40.83 4.56
CA ASP A 422 29.97 42.11 4.10
C ASP A 422 28.84 43.13 3.97
#